data_AF-A0A069D2Z6-F1
#
_entry.id   AF-A0A069D2Z6-F1
#
_cell.length_a   1.000
_cell.length_b   1.000
_cell.length_c   1.000
_cell.angle_alpha   90.00
_cell.angle_beta   90.00
_cell.angle_gamma   90.00
#
_symmetry.space_group_name_H-M   'P 1'
#
loop_
_entity.id
_entity.type
_entity.pdbx_description
1 polymer ?
#
loop_
_entity_poly.entity_id
_entity_poly.type
_entity_poly.pdbx_seq_one_letter_code
_entity_poly.pdbx_strand_id
1 'polypeptide(L)' 'MAEHDNEGERYRTIDGLTNHYTAPADACDSYRLILKQLHDFEKALHEHIHLENNIIFPRAIELEKKSVR' A
#
# COMPACT_ATOMS: atom_id res chain seq x y z
N MET A 1 -4.24 -11.58 -4.97
CA MET A 1 -5.03 -10.47 -5.56
C MET A 1 -6.16 -10.03 -4.64
N ALA A 2 -7.11 -10.90 -4.25
CA ALA A 2 -8.17 -10.53 -3.31
C ALA A 2 -7.65 -9.91 -1.98
N GLU A 3 -6.52 -10.39 -1.45
CA GLU A 3 -5.86 -9.79 -0.28
C GLU A 3 -5.33 -8.38 -0.57
N HIS A 4 -4.74 -8.14 -1.75
CA HIS A 4 -4.26 -6.82 -2.18
C HIS A 4 -5.41 -5.83 -2.43
N ASP A 5 -6.53 -6.29 -2.97
CA ASP A 5 -7.71 -5.46 -3.19
C ASP A 5 -8.31 -5.01 -1.84
N ASN A 6 -8.39 -5.93 -0.88
CA ASN A 6 -8.85 -5.62 0.48
C ASN A 6 -7.93 -4.60 1.16
N GLU A 7 -6.61 -4.74 0.99
CA GLU A 7 -5.68 -3.78 1.55
C GLU A 7 -5.82 -2.39 0.92
N GLY A 8 -6.08 -2.31 -0.38
CA GLY A 8 -6.42 -1.05 -1.05
C GLY A 8 -7.68 -0.37 -0.46
N GLU A 9 -8.71 -1.14 -0.12
CA GLU A 9 -9.92 -0.59 0.55
C GLU A 9 -9.65 -0.10 1.97
N ARG A 10 -8.78 -0.78 2.73
CA ARG A 10 -8.36 -0.31 4.06
C ARG A 10 -7.70 1.06 3.97
N TYR A 11 -6.78 1.25 3.02
CA TYR A 11 -6.09 2.53 2.85
C TYR A 11 -6.99 3.64 2.35
N ARG A 12 -7.96 3.35 1.45
CA ARG A 12 -9.04 4.31 1.12
C ARG A 12 -9.82 4.76 2.36
N THR A 13 -10.09 3.85 3.28
CA THR A 13 -10.78 4.17 4.53
C THR A 13 -9.91 5.05 5.43
N ILE A 14 -8.61 4.74 5.55
CA ILE A 14 -7.65 5.52 6.33
C ILE A 14 -7.47 6.93 5.77
N ASP A 15 -7.34 7.09 4.44
CA ASP A 15 -7.26 8.38 3.76
C ASP A 15 -8.46 9.28 4.13
N GLY A 16 -9.67 8.73 4.06
CA GLY A 16 -10.89 9.44 4.46
C GLY A 16 -10.92 9.81 5.95
N LEU A 17 -10.57 8.88 6.84
CA LEU A 17 -10.55 9.13 8.30
C LEU A 17 -9.51 10.16 8.73
N THR A 18 -8.42 10.29 7.97
CA THR A 18 -7.31 11.21 8.27
C THR A 18 -7.41 12.53 7.52
N ASN A 19 -8.51 12.77 6.79
CA ASN A 19 -8.68 13.94 5.92
C ASN A 19 -7.47 14.09 4.98
N HIS A 20 -7.19 13.05 4.19
CA HIS A 20 -6.03 12.99 3.30
C HIS A 20 -4.70 13.20 4.02
N TYR A 21 -4.53 12.53 5.17
CA TYR A 21 -3.33 12.64 6.01
C TYR A 21 -3.02 14.08 6.45
N THR A 22 -4.05 14.92 6.56
CA THR A 22 -3.89 16.34 6.91
C THR A 22 -4.03 16.54 8.42
N ALA A 23 -2.94 16.93 9.07
CA ALA A 23 -2.99 17.30 10.48
C ALA A 23 -3.71 18.63 10.72
N PRO A 24 -4.50 18.78 11.80
CA PRO A 24 -5.08 20.07 12.17
C PRO A 24 -4.01 21.10 12.55
N ALA A 25 -4.39 22.38 12.57
CA ALA A 25 -3.45 23.49 12.77
C ALA A 25 -2.77 23.45 14.14
N ASP A 26 -3.44 22.93 15.17
CA ASP A 26 -2.99 22.82 16.56
C ASP A 26 -2.35 21.45 16.88
N ALA A 27 -2.22 20.56 15.90
CA ALA A 27 -1.58 19.26 16.11
C ALA A 27 -0.12 19.39 16.56
N CYS A 28 0.26 18.59 17.55
CA CYS A 28 1.65 18.45 17.99
C CYS A 28 2.50 17.72 16.94
N ASP A 29 3.83 17.83 17.08
CA ASP A 29 4.78 17.27 16.12
C ASP A 29 4.66 15.75 15.98
N SER A 30 4.39 15.03 17.07
CA SER A 30 4.21 13.57 17.03
C SER A 30 3.01 13.16 16.19
N TYR A 31 1.90 13.92 16.25
CA TYR A 31 0.73 13.64 15.44
C TYR A 31 1.00 13.87 13.95
N ARG A 32 1.67 14.99 13.61
CA ARG A 32 2.09 15.30 12.23
C ARG A 32 3.02 14.24 11.69
N LEU A 33 3.97 13.78 12.50
CA LEU A 33 4.91 12.74 12.13
C LEU A 33 4.21 11.42 11.81
N ILE A 34 3.27 10.99 12.65
CA ILE A 34 2.52 9.74 12.43
C ILE A 34 1.71 9.82 11.13
N LEU A 35 0.98 10.91 10.86
CA LEU A 35 0.24 11.05 9.61
C LEU A 35 1.16 11.02 8.38
N LYS A 36 2.32 11.68 8.45
CA LYS A 36 3.32 11.61 7.38
C LYS A 36 3.82 10.18 7.18
N GLN A 37 4.20 9.48 8.26
CA GLN A 37 4.70 8.11 8.18
C GLN A 37 3.65 7.14 7.63
N LEU A 38 2.39 7.32 8.00
CA LEU A 38 1.29 6.51 7.51
C LEU A 38 1.05 6.72 6.01
N HIS A 39 1.12 7.96 5.52
CA HIS A 39 1.02 8.26 4.09
C HIS A 39 2.22 7.72 3.30
N ASP A 40 3.43 7.83 3.86
CA ASP A 40 4.65 7.26 3.24
C ASP A 40 4.54 5.72 3.17
N PHE A 41 3.96 5.08 4.20
CA PHE A 41 3.69 3.65 4.21
C PHE A 41 2.68 3.24 3.13
N GLU A 42 1.57 3.96 2.99
CA GLU A 42 0.56 3.69 1.94
C GLU A 42 1.21 3.70 0.54
N LYS A 43 2.03 4.71 0.26
CA LYS A 43 2.74 4.80 -1.04
C LYS A 43 3.65 3.61 -1.29
N ALA A 44 4.43 3.22 -0.29
CA ALA A 44 5.31 2.06 -0.38
C ALA A 44 4.52 0.76 -0.58
N LEU A 45 3.36 0.63 0.06
CA LEU A 45 2.47 -0.51 -0.11
C LEU A 45 1.86 -0.56 -1.51
N HIS A 46 1.44 0.58 -2.09
CA HIS A 46 0.98 0.63 -3.47
C HIS A 46 2.06 0.19 -4.46
N GLU A 47 3.31 0.61 -4.25
CA GLU A 47 4.45 0.15 -5.04
C GLU A 47 4.67 -1.36 -4.88
N HIS A 48 4.66 -1.86 -3.64
CA HIS A 48 4.78 -3.29 -3.34
C HIS A 48 3.73 -4.12 -4.09
N ILE A 49 2.45 -3.76 -3.97
CA ILE A 49 1.35 -4.45 -4.65
C ILE A 49 1.52 -4.39 -6.18
N HIS A 50 1.98 -3.26 -6.72
CA HIS A 50 2.22 -3.13 -8.16
C HIS A 50 3.33 -4.08 -8.63
N LEU A 51 4.46 -4.12 -7.94
CA LEU A 51 5.58 -4.99 -8.26
C LEU A 51 5.16 -6.46 -8.22
N GLU A 52 4.41 -6.85 -7.18
CA GLU A 52 3.97 -8.22 -7.03
C GLU A 52 2.97 -8.64 -8.12
N ASN A 53 1.86 -7.89 -8.25
CA ASN A 53 0.78 -8.25 -9.16
C ASN A 53 1.20 -8.19 -10.64
N ASN A 54 2.04 -7.22 -11.02
CA ASN A 54 2.30 -6.94 -12.43
C ASN A 54 3.66 -7.44 -12.91
N ILE A 55 4.59 -7.76 -12.00
CA ILE A 55 5.96 -8.15 -12.38
C ILE A 55 6.33 -9.50 -11.78
N ILE A 56 6.30 -9.64 -10.46
CA ILE A 56 6.86 -10.82 -9.78
C ILE A 56 5.96 -12.04 -9.98
N PHE A 57 4.66 -11.95 -9.71
CA PHE A 57 3.74 -13.09 -9.85
C PHE A 57 3.64 -13.60 -11.29
N PRO A 58 3.47 -12.76 -12.33
CA PRO A 58 3.45 -13.24 -13.70
C PRO A 58 4.73 -14.00 -14.08
N ARG A 59 5.90 -13.46 -13.72
CA ARG A 59 7.20 -14.11 -13.98
C ARG A 59 7.37 -15.42 -13.22
N ALA A 60 6.92 -15.48 -11.97
CA ALA A 60 6.97 -16.70 -11.16
C ALA A 60 6.11 -17.81 -11.78
N ILE A 61 4.89 -17.49 -12.23
CA ILE A 61 3.99 -18.43 -12.92
C ILE A 61 4.62 -18.93 -14.23
N GLU A 62 5.23 -18.03 -15.02
CA GLU A 62 5.94 -18.44 -16.24
C GLU A 62 7.13 -19.35 -15.97
N LEU A 63 7.89 -19.09 -14.91
CA LEU A 63 9.04 -19.90 -14.51
C LEU A 63 8.60 -21.28 -14.02
N GLU A 64 7.57 -21.35 -13.18
CA GLU A 64 6.98 -22.62 -12.72
C GLU A 64 6.57 -23.50 -13.91
N LYS A 65 5.84 -22.94 -14.88
CA LYS A 65 5.42 -23.65 -16.10
C LYS A 65 6.58 -24.21 -16.93
N LYS A 66 7.78 -23.60 -16.85
CA LYS A 66 8.99 -24.07 -17.54
C LYS A 66 9.71 -25.18 -16.76
N SER A 67 9.65 -25.13 -15.43
CA SER A 67 10.36 -26.06 -14.53
C SER A 67 9.61 -27.36 -14.24
N VAL A 68 8.28 -27.38 -14.40
CA VAL A 68 7.43 -28.58 -14.22
C VAL A 68 7.24 -29.34 -15.56
N ARG A 69 8.20 -29.21 -16.48
CA ARG A 69 8.25 -29.99 -17.73
C ARG A 69 9.34 -31.05 -17.67
#